data_AF-A0A7J7BXT4-F1
#
_entry.id   AF-A0A7J7BXT4-F1
#
_cell.length_a   1.000
_cell.length_b   1.000
_cell.length_c   1.000
_cell.angle_alpha   90.00
_cell.angle_beta   90.00
_cell.angle_gamma   90.00
#
_symmetry.space_group_name_H-M   'P 1'
#
loop_
_entity.id
_entity.type
_entity.pdbx_description
1 polymer ?
#
loop_
_entity_poly.entity_id
_entity_poly.type
_entity_poly.pdbx_seq_one_letter_code
_entity_poly.pdbx_strand_id
1 'polypeptide(L)'
;MKSTPIEVEKLGLVNVGYLAQKRLARGLRLNCTEAVALIATQAFVFMFVCWSLFVMVIIDSGRIDGSWETTPWKVLPLTTISLLYCCLTVILFSLALC
;
A
#
# COMPACT_ATOMS: atom_id res chain seq x y z
N MET A 1 -7.22 16.83 20.34
CA MET A 1 -6.37 17.08 19.15
C MET A 1 -7.25 17.78 18.11
N LYS A 2 -6.82 18.93 17.58
CA LYS A 2 -7.62 19.71 16.63
C LYS A 2 -7.26 19.25 15.21
N SER A 3 -7.82 18.10 14.81
CA SER A 3 -7.62 17.53 13.48
C SER A 3 -8.33 18.37 12.43
N THR A 4 -7.63 18.67 11.35
CA THR A 4 -8.20 19.40 10.21
C THR A 4 -9.30 18.56 9.54
N PRO A 5 -10.35 19.16 8.94
CA PRO A 5 -11.49 18.41 8.40
C PRO A 5 -11.09 17.31 7.42
N ILE A 6 -10.03 17.54 6.64
CA ILE A 6 -9.50 16.58 5.67
C ILE A 6 -8.85 15.33 6.29
N GLU A 7 -8.35 15.46 7.52
CA GLU A 7 -7.72 14.36 8.24
C GLU A 7 -8.78 13.43 8.87
N VAL A 8 -9.91 14.01 9.26
CA VAL A 8 -11.09 13.27 9.71
C VAL A 8 -11.70 12.45 8.57
N GLU A 9 -11.78 12.99 7.36
CA GLU A 9 -12.25 12.25 6.18
C GLU A 9 -11.35 11.06 5.84
N LYS A 10 -10.02 11.23 5.91
CA LYS A 10 -9.06 10.13 5.71
C LYS A 10 -9.22 9.02 6.76
N LEU A 11 -9.40 9.39 8.03
CA LEU A 11 -9.67 8.42 9.10
C LEU A 11 -11.00 7.67 8.89
N GLY A 12 -12.03 8.37 8.42
CA GLY A 12 -13.30 7.76 8.05
C GLY A 12 -13.15 6.71 6.96
N LEU A 13 -12.38 7.01 5.91
CA LEU A 13 -12.10 6.08 4.82
C LEU A 13 -11.40 4.80 5.32
N VAL A 14 -10.42 4.95 6.23
CA VAL A 14 -9.72 3.80 6.85
C VAL A 14 -10.66 2.93 7.67
N ASN A 15 -11.54 3.55 8.45
CA ASN A 15 -12.50 2.83 9.29
C ASN A 15 -13.54 2.06 8.46
N VAL A 16 -14.04 2.66 7.37
CA VAL A 16 -14.97 1.98 6.44
C VAL A 16 -14.27 0.84 5.71
N GLY A 17 -13.01 1.01 5.27
CA GLY A 17 -12.22 -0.06 4.67
C GLY A 17 -12.01 -1.24 5.63
N TYR A 18 -11.74 -0.98 6.91
CA TYR A 18 -11.61 -2.03 7.93
C TYR A 18 -12.94 -2.79 8.17
N LEU A 19 -14.06 -2.07 8.24
CA LEU A 19 -15.40 -2.68 8.36
C LEU A 19 -15.71 -3.57 7.16
N ALA A 20 -15.37 -3.09 5.96
CA ALA A 20 -15.56 -3.79 4.70
C ALA A 20 -14.73 -5.08 4.65
N GLN A 21 -13.48 -5.07 5.14
CA GLN A 21 -12.64 -6.28 5.25
C GLN A 21 -13.29 -7.31 6.18
N LYS A 22 -13.83 -6.87 7.33
CA LYS A 22 -14.51 -7.75 8.28
C LYS A 22 -15.83 -8.31 7.73
N ARG A 23 -16.48 -7.62 6.80
CA ARG A 23 -17.66 -8.13 6.08
C ARG A 23 -17.27 -9.13 5.00
N LEU A 24 -16.21 -8.85 4.23
CA LEU A 24 -15.65 -9.77 3.22
C LEU A 24 -15.22 -11.10 3.87
N ALA A 25 -14.56 -11.07 5.02
CA ALA A 25 -14.11 -12.26 5.75
C ALA A 25 -15.26 -13.17 6.23
N ARG A 26 -16.49 -12.63 6.28
CA ARG A 26 -17.71 -13.39 6.60
C ARG A 26 -18.44 -13.89 5.35
N GLY A 27 -17.89 -13.65 4.15
CA GLY A 27 -18.47 -14.06 2.87
C GLY A 27 -19.64 -13.19 2.40
N LEU A 28 -19.86 -12.01 3.00
CA LEU A 28 -20.88 -11.08 2.51
C LEU A 28 -20.37 -10.30 1.30
N ARG A 29 -21.22 -10.14 0.28
CA ARG A 29 -20.94 -9.26 -0.86
C ARG A 29 -20.87 -7.81 -0.37
N LEU A 30 -19.78 -7.12 -0.68
CA LEU A 30 -19.60 -5.72 -0.36
C LEU A 30 -20.47 -4.84 -1.25
N ASN A 31 -20.98 -3.75 -0.69
CA ASN A 31 -21.63 -2.70 -1.47
C ASN A 31 -20.58 -1.84 -2.21
N CYS A 32 -20.98 -1.08 -3.24
CA CYS A 32 -20.06 -0.27 -4.05
C CYS A 32 -19.21 0.69 -3.20
N THR A 33 -19.81 1.32 -2.19
CA THR A 33 -19.12 2.24 -1.27
C THR A 33 -18.08 1.53 -0.41
N GLU A 34 -18.38 0.32 0.05
CA GLU A 34 -17.47 -0.50 0.85
C GLU A 34 -16.31 -1.03 0.00
N ALA A 35 -16.60 -1.46 -1.24
CA ALA A 35 -15.59 -1.90 -2.18
C ALA A 35 -14.61 -0.77 -2.52
N VAL A 36 -15.12 0.44 -2.82
CA VAL A 36 -14.29 1.62 -3.09
C VAL A 36 -13.46 2.01 -1.87
N ALA A 37 -14.06 2.04 -0.67
CA ALA A 37 -13.33 2.36 0.56
C ALA A 37 -12.23 1.36 0.86
N LEU A 38 -12.49 0.07 0.60
CA LEU A 38 -11.52 -1.00 0.80
C LEU A 38 -10.37 -0.92 -0.21
N ILE A 39 -10.65 -0.63 -1.49
CA ILE A 39 -9.60 -0.43 -2.50
C ILE A 39 -8.76 0.81 -2.17
N ALA A 40 -9.40 1.91 -1.77
CA ALA A 40 -8.71 3.16 -1.43
C ALA A 40 -7.79 3.00 -0.20
N THR A 41 -8.22 2.24 0.80
CA THR A 41 -7.38 1.91 1.96
C THR A 41 -6.21 1.02 1.59
N GLN A 42 -6.43 0.01 0.75
CA GLN A 42 -5.36 -0.87 0.28
C GLN A 42 -4.29 -0.09 -0.51
N ALA A 43 -4.71 0.82 -1.39
CA ALA A 43 -3.81 1.67 -2.17
C ALA A 43 -3.00 2.64 -1.29
N PHE A 44 -3.64 3.22 -0.26
CA PHE A 44 -2.97 4.12 0.67
C PHE A 44 -1.89 3.42 1.49
N VAL A 45 -2.20 2.23 2.04
CA VAL A 45 -1.23 1.42 2.78
C VAL A 45 -0.10 0.97 1.87
N PHE A 46 -0.41 0.56 0.64
CA PHE A 46 0.60 0.19 -0.33
C PHE A 46 1.57 1.34 -0.61
N MET A 47 1.07 2.54 -0.87
CA MET A 47 1.90 3.73 -1.09
C MET A 47 2.84 3.98 0.10
N PHE A 48 2.33 3.91 1.32
CA PHE A 48 3.13 4.13 2.53
C PHE A 48 4.20 3.05 2.76
N VAL A 49 3.86 1.77 2.59
CA VAL A 49 4.80 0.65 2.77
C VAL A 49 5.88 0.69 1.69
N CYS A 50 5.50 0.91 0.44
CA CYS A 50 6.43 0.95 -0.69
C CYS A 50 7.38 2.15 -0.57
N TRP A 51 6.87 3.32 -0.13
CA TRP A 51 7.70 4.48 0.17
C TRP A 51 8.71 4.22 1.29
N SER A 52 8.28 3.59 2.39
CA SER A 52 9.17 3.30 3.51
C SER A 52 10.24 2.27 3.15
N LEU A 53 9.88 1.21 2.43
CA LEU A 53 10.83 0.20 1.98
C LEU A 53 11.84 0.79 0.99
N PHE A 54 11.39 1.63 0.06
CA PHE A 54 12.24 2.33 -0.89
C PHE A 54 13.29 3.20 -0.18
N VAL A 55 12.89 3.97 0.84
CA VAL A 55 13.81 4.81 1.63
C VAL A 55 14.83 3.97 2.39
N MET A 56 14.42 2.85 3.00
CA MET A 56 15.35 1.95 3.71
C MET A 56 16.38 1.34 2.76
N VAL A 57 15.98 0.92 1.56
CA VAL A 57 16.89 0.40 0.53
C VAL A 57 17.89 1.46 0.08
N ILE A 58 17.46 2.72 -0.09
CA ILE A 58 18.36 3.83 -0.42
C ILE A 58 19.39 4.07 0.69
N ILE A 59 18.96 4.08 1.96
CA ILE A 59 19.85 4.32 3.11
C ILE A 59 20.85 3.16 3.29
N ASP A 60 20.38 1.92 3.18
CA ASP A 60 21.25 0.75 3.32
C ASP A 60 22.28 0.68 2.20
N SER A 61 21.87 0.97 0.96
CA SER A 61 22.79 1.11 -0.18
C SER A 61 23.82 2.23 0.04
N GLY A 62 23.38 3.39 0.57
CA GLY A 62 24.28 4.51 0.88
C GLY A 62 25.26 4.23 2.02
N ARG A 63 24.92 3.32 2.96
CA ARG A 63 25.82 2.92 4.06
C ARG A 63 26.87 1.90 3.64
N ILE A 64 26.57 1.02 2.69
CA ILE A 64 27.51 -0.02 2.23
C ILE A 64 28.66 0.59 1.42
N ASP A 65 28.37 1.62 0.61
CA ASP A 65 29.30 2.08 -0.41
C ASP A 65 30.09 3.35 -0.05
N GLY A 66 29.67 4.14 0.95
CA GLY A 66 30.35 5.38 1.39
C GLY A 66 30.50 6.47 0.31
N SER A 67 30.05 6.19 -0.91
CA SER A 67 30.09 7.03 -2.10
C SER A 67 28.69 7.01 -2.72
N TRP A 68 28.12 8.19 -2.96
CA TRP A 68 26.81 8.41 -3.61
C TRP A 68 26.81 8.15 -5.13
N GLU A 69 27.86 7.53 -5.67
CA GLU A 69 27.91 7.10 -7.07
C GLU A 69 27.05 5.84 -7.26
N THR A 70 25.76 6.07 -7.43
CA THR A 70 24.74 5.02 -7.59
C THR A 70 24.99 4.19 -8.86
N THR A 71 25.30 2.91 -8.68
CA THR A 71 25.31 1.95 -9.79
C THR A 71 23.88 1.42 -10.02
N PRO A 72 23.27 1.65 -11.20
CA PRO A 72 21.82 1.44 -11.40
C PRO A 72 21.38 -0.03 -11.37
N TRP A 73 22.28 -1.00 -11.58
CA TRP A 73 21.93 -2.41 -11.75
C TRP A 73 21.59 -3.17 -10.46
N LYS A 74 22.00 -2.70 -9.27
CA LYS A 74 21.69 -3.36 -7.98
C LYS A 74 20.35 -2.94 -7.37
N VAL A 75 19.86 -1.74 -7.68
CA VAL A 75 18.58 -1.19 -7.18
C VAL A 75 17.38 -1.61 -8.05
N LEU A 76 17.63 -1.98 -9.31
CA LEU A 76 16.63 -2.48 -10.25
C LEU A 76 15.87 -3.74 -9.77
N PRO A 77 16.51 -4.80 -9.23
CA PRO A 77 15.79 -6.03 -8.85
C PRO A 77 14.84 -5.86 -7.66
N LEU A 78 15.19 -5.04 -6.65
CA LEU A 78 14.30 -4.83 -5.49
C LEU A 78 13.07 -4.01 -5.83
N THR A 79 13.22 -3.00 -6.70
CA THR A 79 12.07 -2.22 -7.20
C THR A 79 11.15 -3.07 -8.06
N THR A 80 11.70 -4.00 -8.86
CA THR A 80 10.88 -4.97 -9.62
C THR A 80 10.15 -5.96 -8.72
N ILE A 81 10.77 -6.48 -7.66
CA ILE A 81 10.09 -7.36 -6.68
C ILE A 81 8.93 -6.62 -5.98
N SER A 82 9.14 -5.35 -5.64
CA SER A 82 8.11 -4.51 -5.01
C SER A 82 6.92 -4.26 -5.94
N LEU A 83 7.19 -3.98 -7.21
CA LEU A 83 6.17 -3.87 -8.27
C LEU A 83 5.44 -5.20 -8.51
N LEU A 84 6.15 -6.34 -8.45
CA LEU A 84 5.56 -7.66 -8.62
C LEU A 84 4.58 -7.98 -7.48
N TYR A 85 4.98 -7.69 -6.23
CA TYR A 85 4.11 -7.85 -5.05
C TYR A 85 2.90 -6.93 -5.11
N CYS A 86 3.07 -5.71 -5.64
CA CYS A 86 1.96 -4.79 -5.91
C CYS A 86 0.96 -5.38 -6.91
N CYS A 87 1.47 -5.90 -8.02
CA CYS A 87 0.66 -6.49 -9.07
C CYS A 87 -0.09 -7.74 -8.55
N LEU A 88 0.59 -8.63 -7.83
CA LEU A 88 -0.01 -9.83 -7.25
C LEU A 88 -1.12 -9.51 -6.24
N THR A 89 -0.90 -8.52 -5.37
CA THR A 89 -1.90 -8.17 -4.35
C THR A 89 -3.13 -7.53 -4.95
N VAL A 90 -2.99 -6.67 -5.96
CA VAL A 90 -4.13 -6.11 -6.70
C VAL A 90 -4.89 -7.20 -7.47
N ILE A 91 -4.18 -8.10 -8.16
CA ILE A 91 -4.80 -9.20 -8.92
C ILE A 91 -5.54 -10.18 -8.00
N LEU A 92 -4.94 -10.59 -6.88
CA LEU A 92 -5.57 -11.46 -5.89
C LEU A 92 -6.81 -10.81 -5.27
N PHE A 93 -6.78 -9.50 -5.04
CA PHE A 93 -7.93 -8.78 -4.50
C PHE A 93 -9.06 -8.62 -5.53
N SER A 94 -8.72 -8.33 -6.80
CA SER A 94 -9.69 -8.30 -7.90
C SER A 94 -10.35 -9.66 -8.14
N LEU A 95 -9.59 -10.76 -8.00
CA LEU A 95 -10.13 -12.13 -8.04
C LEU A 95 -11.02 -12.45 -6.83
N ALA A 96 -10.72 -11.91 -5.65
CA ALA A 96 -11.52 -12.13 -4.44
C ALA A 96 -12.85 -11.35 -4.41
N LEU A 97 -13.00 -10.33 -5.28
CA LEU A 97 -14.24 -9.56 -5.42
C LEU A 97 -15.14 -10.04 -6.58
N CYS A 98 -14.67 -10.92 -7.45
CA CYS A 98 -15.43 -11.47 -8.58
C CYS A 98 -16.10 -12.81 -8.23
#